data_AF-A0A6B3H4Z0-F1
#
_entry.id   AF-A0A6B3H4Z0-F1
#
_cell.length_a   1.000
_cell.length_b   1.000
_cell.length_c   1.000
_cell.angle_alpha   90.00
_cell.angle_beta   90.00
_cell.angle_gamma   90.00
#
_symmetry.space_group_name_H-M   'P 1'
#
loop_
_entity.id
_entity.type
_entity.pdbx_description
1 polymer ?
#
loop_
_entity_poly.entity_id
_entity_poly.type
_entity_poly.pdbx_seq_one_letter_code
_entity_poly.pdbx_strand_id
1 'polypeptide(L)'
;MAPHRPRAGRAPRPSLPGPGLRGEHFTVLDPATGQAFDEAPDQRPQELDAVVGRAHEAWLGWRADPVARATALLTAADAVEAA
;
A
#
# COMPACT_ATOMS: atom_id res chain seq x y z
N MET A 1 1.46 13.86 42.90
CA MET A 1 1.44 14.02 41.44
C MET A 1 2.87 14.17 40.95
N ALA A 2 3.48 13.12 40.41
CA ALA A 2 4.82 13.19 39.83
C ALA A 2 4.72 13.73 38.38
N PRO A 3 5.62 14.62 37.93
CA PRO A 3 5.55 15.15 36.58
C PRO A 3 5.93 14.05 35.56
N HIS A 4 5.12 13.91 34.51
CA HIS A 4 5.41 13.06 33.36
C HIS A 4 6.75 13.47 32.71
N ARG A 5 7.61 12.49 32.38
CA ARG A 5 8.76 12.73 31.52
C ARG A 5 8.29 12.76 30.05
N PRO A 6 8.76 13.71 29.22
CA PRO A 6 8.48 13.69 27.80
C PRO A 6 9.11 12.46 27.16
N ARG A 7 8.33 11.74 26.37
CA ARG A 7 8.77 10.57 25.60
C ARG A 7 9.74 11.07 24.53
N ALA A 8 11.01 10.67 24.60
CA ALA A 8 12.00 11.01 23.59
C ALA A 8 11.48 10.59 22.20
N GLY A 9 11.45 11.53 21.26
CA GLY A 9 11.04 11.28 19.89
C GLY A 9 11.85 10.13 19.31
N ARG A 10 11.18 9.14 18.72
CA ARG A 10 11.83 8.05 18.01
C ARG A 10 12.67 8.66 16.89
N ALA A 11 13.98 8.48 16.94
CA ALA A 11 14.86 8.86 15.85
C ALA A 11 14.36 8.22 14.54
N PRO A 12 14.35 8.96 13.41
CA PRO A 12 14.05 8.37 12.11
C PRO A 12 15.01 7.22 11.86
N ARG A 13 14.48 6.06 11.50
CA ARG A 13 15.32 4.90 11.17
C ARG A 13 16.15 5.28 9.93
N PRO A 14 17.45 4.97 9.89
CA PRO A 14 18.22 5.15 8.67
C PRO A 14 17.59 4.31 7.56
N SER A 15 17.20 4.96 6.46
CA SER A 15 16.75 4.29 5.25
C SER A 15 17.91 3.45 4.73
N LEU A 16 17.78 2.12 4.74
CA LEU A 16 18.72 1.25 4.02
C LEU A 16 18.61 1.58 2.53
N PRO A 17 19.72 1.75 1.79
CA PRO A 17 19.67 1.88 0.34
C PRO A 17 19.13 0.57 -0.26
N GLY A 18 17.85 0.57 -0.65
CA GLY A 18 17.25 -0.51 -1.44
C GLY A 18 17.63 -0.41 -2.92
N PRO A 19 17.46 -1.47 -3.71
CA PRO A 19 17.83 -1.47 -5.13
C PRO A 19 17.10 -0.36 -5.89
N GLY A 20 17.88 0.55 -6.49
CA GLY A 20 17.52 1.32 -7.69
C GLY A 20 16.35 2.31 -7.62
N LEU A 21 16.47 3.38 -6.82
CA LEU A 21 15.52 4.52 -6.78
C LEU A 21 15.57 5.46 -8.01
N ARG A 22 15.67 4.94 -9.24
CA ARG A 22 15.62 5.77 -10.46
C ARG A 22 15.00 5.01 -11.64
N GLY A 23 13.68 4.93 -11.62
CA GLY A 23 12.86 4.46 -12.73
C GLY A 23 11.39 4.59 -12.35
N GLU A 24 10.50 4.63 -13.32
CA GLU A 24 9.04 4.52 -13.08
C GLU A 24 8.68 3.19 -12.37
N HIS A 25 9.63 2.25 -12.32
CA HIS A 25 9.51 0.91 -11.74
C HIS A 25 10.78 0.50 -10.97
N PHE A 26 10.63 -0.44 -10.02
CA PHE A 26 11.69 -1.11 -9.28
C PHE A 26 11.59 -2.63 -9.42
N THR A 27 12.72 -3.33 -9.41
CA THR A 27 12.77 -4.79 -9.49
C THR A 27 12.39 -5.43 -8.15
N VAL A 28 11.43 -6.36 -8.20
CA VAL A 28 11.05 -7.25 -7.10
C VAL A 28 11.97 -8.48 -7.14
N LEU A 29 12.59 -8.80 -6.00
CA LEU A 29 13.49 -9.95 -5.88
C LEU A 29 12.82 -11.12 -5.17
N ASP A 30 13.14 -12.34 -5.59
CA ASP A 30 12.81 -13.56 -4.86
C ASP A 30 13.68 -13.63 -3.58
N PRO A 31 13.08 -13.67 -2.38
CA PRO A 31 13.84 -13.69 -1.13
C PRO A 31 14.64 -14.98 -0.91
N ALA A 32 14.28 -16.09 -1.56
CA ALA A 32 15.01 -17.35 -1.42
C ALA A 32 16.29 -17.39 -2.25
N THR A 33 16.34 -16.67 -3.38
CA THR A 33 17.42 -16.77 -4.38
C THR A 33 18.15 -15.44 -4.64
N GLY A 34 17.54 -14.31 -4.25
CA GLY A 34 18.01 -12.97 -4.55
C GLY A 34 17.92 -12.59 -6.04
N GLN A 35 17.27 -13.42 -6.87
CA GLN A 35 17.14 -13.16 -8.31
C GLN A 35 15.92 -12.27 -8.60
N ALA A 36 15.94 -11.58 -9.74
CA ALA A 36 14.79 -10.81 -10.22
C ALA A 36 13.59 -11.74 -10.46
N PHE A 37 12.45 -11.38 -9.85
CA PHE A 37 11.18 -12.08 -9.98
C PHE A 37 10.23 -11.29 -10.90
N ASP A 38 10.11 -9.98 -10.68
CA ASP A 38 9.19 -9.10 -11.42
C ASP A 38 9.62 -7.62 -11.31
N GLU A 39 8.87 -6.71 -11.91
CA GLU A 39 8.99 -5.26 -11.77
C GLU A 39 7.69 -4.62 -11.27
N ALA A 40 7.78 -3.70 -10.31
CA ALA A 40 6.64 -2.99 -9.75
C ALA A 40 6.81 -1.48 -9.91
N PRO A 41 5.74 -0.70 -10.13
CA PRO A 41 5.86 0.74 -10.29
C PRO A 41 6.29 1.45 -8.99
N ASP A 42 7.18 2.43 -9.10
CA ASP A 42 7.61 3.30 -8.00
C ASP A 42 6.76 4.58 -7.97
N GLN A 43 5.52 4.44 -7.47
CA GLN A 43 4.51 5.51 -7.48
C GLN A 43 4.96 6.72 -6.66
N ARG A 44 4.98 7.90 -7.31
CA ARG A 44 5.37 9.16 -6.68
C ARG A 44 4.24 9.70 -5.80
N PRO A 45 4.55 10.50 -4.76
CA PRO A 45 3.53 11.06 -3.87
C PRO A 45 2.37 11.75 -4.59
N GLN A 46 2.65 12.52 -5.65
CA GLN A 46 1.63 13.24 -6.42
C GLN A 46 0.69 12.29 -7.19
N GLU A 47 1.19 11.13 -7.62
CA GLU A 47 0.38 10.11 -8.29
C GLU A 47 -0.54 9.42 -7.28
N LEU A 48 -0.03 9.20 -6.05
CA LEU A 48 -0.82 8.65 -4.94
C LEU A 48 -1.93 9.60 -4.50
N ASP A 49 -1.70 10.91 -4.47
CA ASP A 49 -2.72 11.90 -4.09
C ASP A 49 -3.95 11.80 -5.00
N ALA A 50 -3.75 11.66 -6.32
CA ALA A 50 -4.83 11.49 -7.28
C ALA A 50 -5.58 10.16 -7.09
N VAL A 51 -4.86 9.07 -6.76
CA VAL A 51 -5.47 7.77 -6.45
C VAL A 51 -6.34 7.86 -5.19
N VAL A 52 -5.82 8.48 -4.14
CA VAL A 52 -6.53 8.67 -2.86
C VAL A 52 -7.76 9.56 -3.05
N GLY A 53 -7.67 10.62 -3.86
CA GLY A 53 -8.81 11.46 -4.21
C GLY A 53 -9.97 10.66 -4.83
N ARG A 54 -9.67 9.84 -5.84
CA ARG A 54 -10.69 8.97 -6.47
C ARG A 54 -11.29 7.95 -5.51
N ALA A 55 -10.45 7.35 -4.65
CA ALA A 55 -10.94 6.41 -3.63
C ALA A 55 -11.88 7.10 -2.62
N HIS A 56 -11.55 8.34 -2.24
CA HIS A 56 -12.38 9.15 -1.35
C HIS A 56 -13.74 9.48 -1.97
N GLU A 57 -13.78 9.84 -3.25
CA GLU A 57 -15.04 10.09 -3.97
C GLU A 57 -15.93 8.83 -4.03
N ALA A 58 -15.34 7.68 -4.33
CA ALA A 58 -16.06 6.40 -4.42
C ALA A 58 -16.57 5.89 -3.06
N TRP A 59 -15.93 6.31 -1.95
CA TRP A 59 -16.22 5.80 -0.60
C TRP A 59 -17.69 5.93 -0.20
N LEU A 60 -18.35 7.05 -0.51
CA LEU A 60 -19.74 7.29 -0.14
C LEU A 60 -20.68 6.29 -0.79
N GLY A 61 -20.49 6.01 -2.08
CA GLY A 61 -21.26 4.99 -2.81
C GLY A 61 -20.98 3.59 -2.27
N TRP A 62 -19.70 3.24 -2.08
CA TRP A 62 -19.28 1.94 -1.57
C TRP A 62 -19.87 1.60 -0.18
N ARG A 63 -19.93 2.59 0.72
CA ARG A 63 -20.41 2.35 2.09
C ARG A 63 -21.94 2.26 2.19
N ALA A 64 -22.66 2.90 1.28
CA ALA A 64 -24.11 3.10 1.39
C ALA A 64 -24.92 1.80 1.31
N ASP A 65 -24.43 0.81 0.56
CA ASP A 65 -25.11 -0.46 0.36
C ASP A 65 -24.29 -1.63 0.94
N PRO A 66 -24.70 -2.20 2.08
CA PRO A 66 -24.01 -3.34 2.68
C PRO A 66 -24.16 -4.64 1.88
N VAL A 67 -25.25 -4.84 1.14
CA VAL A 67 -25.48 -6.05 0.34
C VAL A 67 -24.60 -6.01 -0.90
N ALA A 68 -24.62 -4.92 -1.66
CA ALA A 68 -23.77 -4.76 -2.84
C ALA A 68 -22.28 -4.89 -2.48
N ARG A 69 -21.87 -4.36 -1.33
CA ARG A 69 -20.51 -4.51 -0.81
C ARG A 69 -20.16 -5.97 -0.49
N ALA A 70 -21.05 -6.70 0.19
CA ALA A 70 -20.82 -8.11 0.49
C ALA A 70 -20.72 -8.95 -0.79
N THR A 71 -21.60 -8.72 -1.76
CA THR A 71 -21.56 -9.39 -3.08
C THR A 71 -20.24 -9.12 -3.79
N ALA A 72 -19.80 -7.86 -3.87
CA ALA A 72 -18.53 -7.52 -4.52
C ALA A 72 -17.31 -8.19 -3.86
N LEU A 73 -17.29 -8.30 -2.53
CA LEU A 73 -16.22 -8.99 -1.81
C LEU A 73 -16.22 -10.50 -2.04
N LEU A 74 -17.40 -11.14 -2.08
CA LEU A 74 -17.51 -12.56 -2.40
C LEU A 74 -17.07 -12.84 -3.84
N THR A 75 -17.48 -12.02 -4.80
CA THR A 75 -17.01 -12.15 -6.19
C THR A 75 -15.50 -11.96 -6.32
N ALA A 76 -14.90 -11.07 -5.54
CA ALA A 76 -13.44 -10.94 -5.50
C ALA A 76 -12.75 -12.18 -4.93
N ALA A 77 -13.35 -12.84 -3.93
CA ALA A 77 -12.84 -14.10 -3.40
C ALA A 77 -12.93 -15.22 -4.44
N ASP A 78 -14.07 -15.37 -5.11
CA ASP A 78 -14.26 -16.36 -6.18
C ASP A 78 -13.21 -16.19 -7.30
N ALA A 79 -12.87 -14.95 -7.65
CA ALA A 79 -11.85 -14.66 -8.67
C ALA A 79 -10.43 -15.06 -8.23
N VAL A 80 -10.09 -14.91 -6.94
CA VAL A 80 -8.81 -15.37 -6.39
C VAL A 80 -8.74 -16.89 -6.34
N GLU A 81 -9.84 -17.56 -5.98
CA GLU A 81 -9.91 -19.02 -5.93
C GLU A 81 -9.81 -19.68 -7.31
N ALA A 82 -10.19 -18.96 -8.37
CA ALA A 82 -10.14 -19.44 -9.74
C ALA A 82 -8.82 -19.18 -10.49
N ALA A 83 -7.88 -18.43 -9.88
CA ALA A 83 -6.63 -17.97 -10.51
C ALA A 83 -5.45 -18.96 -10.43
#